data_AF-A0A3N1P5D7-F1
#
_entry.id   AF-A0A3N1P5D7-F1
#
_cell.length_a   1.000
_cell.length_b   1.000
_cell.length_c   1.000
_cell.angle_alpha   90.00
_cell.angle_beta   90.00
_cell.angle_gamma   90.00
#
_symmetry.space_group_name_H-M   'P 1'
#
loop_
_entity.id
_entity.type
_entity.pdbx_description
1 polymer ?
#
loop_
_entity_poly.entity_id
_entity_poly.type
_entity_poly.pdbx_seq_one_letter_code
_entity_poly.pdbx_strand_id
1 'polypeptide(L)'
;MITKKHILLALALWLGLGLGAVAYAGSWSKNQSLGGFNKVHIYTPDSQSNIGDGRGLLLVLHGCTQAIDAYLSANLEDAAEEFGLVIAVPDAMNKAGFSCWSYWSGSKSRSSGDYKNLINLAQALVADTSRHIDANQVYIAGLSSGASFANTTACLAPDVFAGMGISAGPSIGTSSSGALGPCESADVASRCSQYAGSYQSSLGSQIASIAQGDSDSTVNLCYNSQNAEGMAALYGVSPLPGSTLISEGSGHSAEQSLWQDGRVSMLWFNNVDHAWSGGEGASGSYINGASINYARYLGRYFLENNKRVSRNLGPVLGNVALAVNGDRILVTGKAVDAEGSVAAVSARFVASNGSEQSASATAAADGSFSLQSPALANDLYQVAVVATDDAGMDGNLYQGSARVGPAPPASAPVLSNLNVAVSGQCALVTGTVVDVNEDLSAVTLAFAGATQNADISASQFSGQRCNLPGGSNSVTVTATDAGGLSTSQVLDFEIDAGQSATLDGHISAGRLDYTNYANCYLEYGTASFTLREVTSGEQCRWQDDDASCLGPVQACSGSSATPPDEGGGDCQTFTTNNYSQKVAGRAYSTGNPLAPDYFATGSDQPMAGSTWGINTLHSDDGQSWYLGSCEQ
;
A
#
# COMPACT_ATOMS: atom_id res chain seq x y z
N MET A 1 25.91 -62.13 39.41
CA MET A 1 24.97 -62.60 38.36
C MET A 1 24.00 -61.47 38.06
N ILE A 2 23.96 -61.04 36.78
CA ILE A 2 22.89 -60.29 36.08
C ILE A 2 22.61 -58.86 36.57
N THR A 3 22.62 -57.78 35.78
CA THR A 3 23.41 -57.28 34.64
C THR A 3 23.04 -55.79 34.54
N LYS A 4 24.04 -54.90 34.46
CA LYS A 4 23.89 -53.53 33.96
C LYS A 4 23.67 -53.57 32.44
N LYS A 5 22.92 -52.62 31.86
CA LYS A 5 23.25 -52.00 30.56
C LYS A 5 22.37 -50.77 30.22
N HIS A 6 23.08 -49.65 29.99
CA HIS A 6 22.78 -48.49 29.11
C HIS A 6 21.61 -47.56 29.50
N ILE A 7 21.67 -46.22 29.43
CA ILE A 7 22.10 -45.28 28.36
C ILE A 7 22.52 -43.95 29.06
N LEU A 8 23.76 -43.45 29.00
CA LEU A 8 24.39 -42.55 28.01
C LEU A 8 23.76 -41.15 27.81
N LEU A 9 24.48 -40.14 28.32
CA LEU A 9 24.72 -38.76 27.84
C LEU A 9 23.62 -38.02 27.04
N ALA A 10 23.24 -36.84 27.54
CA ALA A 10 23.16 -35.61 26.72
C ALA A 10 23.37 -34.36 27.61
N LEU A 11 24.54 -33.74 27.41
CA LEU A 11 24.89 -32.41 27.89
C LEU A 11 24.23 -31.36 26.99
N ALA A 12 23.91 -30.21 27.58
CA ALA A 12 23.78 -28.89 26.95
C ALA A 12 22.66 -28.68 25.91
N LEU A 13 21.69 -27.84 26.27
CA LEU A 13 21.42 -26.59 25.57
C LEU A 13 20.62 -25.67 26.51
N TRP A 14 21.29 -24.70 27.12
CA TRP A 14 20.62 -23.50 27.62
C TRP A 14 20.13 -22.73 26.40
N LEU A 15 18.85 -22.87 26.06
CA LEU A 15 18.20 -21.91 25.17
C LEU A 15 18.09 -20.60 25.95
N GLY A 16 18.86 -19.60 25.53
CA GLY A 16 18.59 -18.22 25.87
C GLY A 16 17.17 -17.90 25.42
N LEU A 17 16.32 -17.53 26.37
CA LEU A 17 15.16 -16.69 26.11
C LEU A 17 15.71 -15.36 25.61
N GLY A 18 15.94 -15.30 24.30
CA GLY A 18 16.09 -14.03 23.61
C GLY A 18 14.81 -13.25 23.86
N LEU A 19 14.96 -12.10 24.51
CA LEU A 19 14.01 -11.00 24.43
C LEU A 19 13.82 -10.73 22.93
N GLY A 20 12.78 -11.32 22.34
CA GLY A 20 12.36 -10.96 21.01
C GLY A 20 11.95 -9.49 21.09
N ALA A 21 12.79 -8.61 20.55
CA ALA A 21 12.32 -7.28 20.22
C ALA A 21 11.07 -7.48 19.35
N VAL A 22 9.94 -6.94 19.79
CA VAL A 22 8.74 -6.88 18.96
C VAL A 22 9.17 -6.11 17.72
N ALA A 23 9.28 -6.80 16.58
CA ALA A 23 9.59 -6.15 15.33
C ALA A 23 8.32 -5.37 14.95
N TYR A 24 8.35 -4.06 15.18
CA TYR A 24 7.33 -3.16 14.65
C TYR A 24 7.40 -3.20 13.12
N ALA A 25 6.28 -3.50 12.47
CA ALA A 25 6.21 -3.67 11.03
C ALA A 25 6.26 -2.31 10.30
N GLY A 26 5.61 -1.29 10.87
CA GLY A 26 5.66 0.10 10.41
C GLY A 26 6.95 0.86 10.77
N SER A 27 7.04 2.12 10.30
CA SER A 27 8.28 2.91 10.41
C SER A 27 8.08 4.39 10.73
N TRP A 28 9.07 4.97 11.41
CA TRP A 28 9.17 6.40 11.68
C TRP A 28 9.85 7.17 10.55
N SER A 29 9.15 8.13 9.98
CA SER A 29 9.71 9.24 9.20
C SER A 29 9.94 10.45 10.11
N LYS A 30 11.20 10.77 10.41
CA LYS A 30 11.56 11.83 11.38
C LYS A 30 11.79 13.19 10.69
N ASN A 31 11.57 14.28 11.43
CA ASN A 31 11.86 15.66 11.02
C ASN A 31 11.28 16.08 9.66
N GLN A 32 10.08 15.61 9.33
CA GLN A 32 9.39 15.99 8.10
C GLN A 32 8.90 17.43 8.19
N SER A 33 8.99 18.17 7.08
CA SER A 33 8.40 19.50 6.96
C SER A 33 7.05 19.38 6.26
N LEU A 34 5.96 19.53 6.99
CA LEU A 34 4.59 19.26 6.51
C LEU A 34 3.56 20.09 7.28
N GLY A 35 2.45 20.45 6.62
CA GLY A 35 1.33 21.14 7.28
C GLY A 35 1.65 22.53 7.83
N GLY A 36 2.78 23.14 7.44
CA GLY A 36 3.25 24.40 8.01
C GLY A 36 4.17 24.25 9.24
N PHE A 37 4.50 23.02 9.63
CA PHE A 37 5.53 22.71 10.62
C PHE A 37 6.85 22.38 9.94
N ASN A 38 7.96 22.80 10.56
CA ASN A 38 9.31 22.46 10.07
C ASN A 38 9.77 21.06 10.50
N LYS A 39 9.19 20.51 11.57
CA LYS A 39 9.53 19.19 12.10
C LYS A 39 8.28 18.46 12.56
N VAL A 40 8.03 17.32 11.95
CA VAL A 40 7.01 16.36 12.33
C VAL A 40 7.65 14.97 12.34
N HIS A 41 7.50 14.22 13.43
CA HIS A 41 7.73 12.78 13.41
C HIS A 41 6.45 12.08 13.00
N ILE A 42 6.53 11.20 12.00
CA ILE A 42 5.37 10.46 11.51
C ILE A 42 5.67 8.97 11.61
N TYR A 43 4.87 8.24 12.37
CA TYR A 43 4.88 6.78 12.34
C TYR A 43 3.75 6.30 11.44
N THR A 44 4.07 5.45 10.47
CA THR A 44 3.08 4.83 9.59
C THR A 44 3.04 3.33 9.90
N PRO A 45 1.93 2.80 10.44
CA PRO A 45 1.81 1.37 10.72
C PRO A 45 1.53 0.58 9.45
N ASP A 46 1.87 -0.70 9.45
CA ASP A 46 1.48 -1.59 8.35
C ASP A 46 -0.01 -1.95 8.43
N SER A 47 -0.55 -2.04 9.65
CA SER A 47 -1.96 -2.34 9.88
C SER A 47 -2.92 -1.24 9.38
N GLN A 48 -4.16 -1.64 9.09
CA GLN A 48 -5.27 -0.74 8.82
C GLN A 48 -6.21 -0.69 10.04
N SER A 49 -7.04 0.34 10.12
CA SER A 49 -8.08 0.40 11.15
C SER A 49 -9.12 -0.69 10.89
N ASN A 50 -9.64 -1.30 11.96
CA ASN A 50 -10.71 -2.30 11.85
C ASN A 50 -12.10 -1.66 11.57
N ILE A 51 -12.16 -0.34 11.47
CA ILE A 51 -13.35 0.40 11.08
C ILE A 51 -13.00 1.35 9.93
N GLY A 52 -13.98 1.69 9.10
CA GLY A 52 -13.83 2.69 8.05
C GLY A 52 -12.99 2.20 6.87
N ASP A 53 -12.50 3.14 6.06
CA ASP A 53 -11.80 2.84 4.80
C ASP A 53 -10.31 3.25 4.88
N GLY A 54 -9.52 2.44 5.57
CA GLY A 54 -8.06 2.61 5.69
C GLY A 54 -7.57 2.80 7.12
N ARG A 55 -6.53 3.62 7.30
CA ARG A 55 -5.90 3.94 8.59
C ARG A 55 -6.58 5.13 9.25
N GLY A 56 -6.58 5.16 10.58
CA GLY A 56 -6.84 6.40 11.32
C GLY A 56 -5.59 7.28 11.40
N LEU A 57 -5.76 8.51 11.87
CA LEU A 57 -4.69 9.48 12.10
C LEU A 57 -4.79 10.05 13.52
N LEU A 58 -3.72 9.99 14.29
CA LEU A 58 -3.61 10.61 15.61
C LEU A 58 -2.46 11.64 15.63
N LEU A 59 -2.82 12.92 15.80
CA LEU A 59 -1.84 13.96 16.07
C LEU A 59 -1.55 14.00 17.57
N VAL A 60 -0.29 13.96 18.00
CA VAL A 60 0.11 13.98 19.42
C VAL A 60 0.97 15.20 19.72
N LEU A 61 0.49 16.08 20.60
CA LEU A 61 1.12 17.37 20.90
C LEU A 61 1.91 17.34 22.20
N HIS A 62 3.17 17.78 22.12
CA HIS A 62 4.10 17.83 23.25
C HIS A 62 3.70 18.86 24.33
N GLY A 63 4.14 18.64 25.58
CA GLY A 63 4.05 19.61 26.66
C GLY A 63 5.11 20.72 26.59
N CYS A 64 5.05 21.69 27.51
CA CYS A 64 6.09 22.71 27.64
C CYS A 64 7.47 22.07 27.83
N THR A 65 8.51 22.62 27.20
CA THR A 65 9.91 22.12 27.20
C THR A 65 10.15 20.70 26.69
N GLN A 66 9.09 19.91 26.50
CA GLN A 66 9.16 18.54 26.02
C GLN A 66 9.53 18.54 24.54
N ALA A 67 10.63 17.87 24.19
CA ALA A 67 11.01 17.67 22.80
C ALA A 67 10.15 16.58 22.16
N ILE A 68 9.85 16.71 20.85
CA ILE A 68 9.10 15.69 20.11
C ILE A 68 9.82 14.33 20.06
N ASP A 69 11.15 14.32 20.17
CA ASP A 69 11.96 13.09 20.25
C ASP A 69 11.61 12.24 21.48
N ALA A 70 11.09 12.84 22.56
CA ALA A 70 10.67 12.08 23.76
C ALA A 70 9.52 11.10 23.46
N TYR A 71 8.70 11.39 22.44
CA TYR A 71 7.61 10.50 22.05
C TYR A 71 8.08 9.25 21.28
N LEU A 72 9.34 9.20 20.83
CA LEU A 72 9.93 8.01 20.20
C LEU A 72 10.18 6.86 21.20
N SER A 73 10.04 7.13 22.50
CA SER A 73 10.13 6.14 23.58
C SER A 73 8.89 6.14 24.47
N ALA A 74 7.75 6.62 23.93
CA ALA A 74 6.46 6.68 24.61
C ALA A 74 5.50 5.55 24.23
N ASN A 75 5.99 4.52 23.53
CA ASN A 75 5.23 3.36 23.03
C ASN A 75 4.00 3.77 22.22
N LEU A 76 4.15 4.77 21.34
CA LEU A 76 3.07 5.19 20.45
C LEU A 76 2.85 4.15 19.34
N GLU A 77 3.91 3.44 18.96
CA GLU A 77 3.98 2.42 17.93
C GLU A 77 3.05 1.24 18.24
N ASP A 78 2.94 0.82 19.50
CA ASP A 78 2.01 -0.23 19.93
C ASP A 78 0.56 0.12 19.57
N ALA A 79 0.16 1.36 19.86
CA ALA A 79 -1.17 1.84 19.54
C ALA A 79 -1.38 2.01 18.02
N ALA A 80 -0.32 2.45 17.31
CA ALA A 80 -0.36 2.58 15.87
C ALA A 80 -0.61 1.25 15.19
N GLU A 81 0.13 0.21 15.57
CA GLU A 81 0.00 -1.13 14.98
C GLU A 81 -1.28 -1.83 15.41
N GLU A 82 -1.69 -1.74 16.68
CA GLU A 82 -2.89 -2.44 17.16
C GLU A 82 -4.19 -1.88 16.58
N PHE A 83 -4.23 -0.57 16.31
CA PHE A 83 -5.47 0.12 15.89
C PHE A 83 -5.38 0.74 14.48
N GLY A 84 -4.29 0.51 13.75
CA GLY A 84 -4.10 1.06 12.41
C GLY A 84 -4.08 2.58 12.38
N LEU A 85 -3.33 3.21 13.28
CA LEU A 85 -3.23 4.67 13.40
C LEU A 85 -1.90 5.19 12.87
N VAL A 86 -1.95 6.05 11.85
CA VAL A 86 -0.82 6.91 11.54
C VAL A 86 -0.66 7.92 12.68
N ILE A 87 0.54 8.05 13.23
CA ILE A 87 0.81 8.96 14.34
C ILE A 87 1.68 10.11 13.85
N ALA A 88 1.27 11.34 14.12
CA ALA A 88 2.02 12.55 13.79
C ALA A 88 2.34 13.36 15.05
N VAL A 89 3.61 13.62 15.31
CA VAL A 89 4.11 14.38 16.46
C VAL A 89 4.79 15.66 15.94
N PRO A 90 4.05 16.77 15.77
CA PRO A 90 4.61 18.04 15.30
C PRO A 90 5.31 18.81 16.42
N ASP A 91 6.39 19.52 16.07
CA ASP A 91 7.05 20.49 16.95
C ASP A 91 6.43 21.88 16.74
N ALA A 92 5.94 22.51 17.82
CA ALA A 92 5.26 23.81 17.72
C ALA A 92 6.13 24.89 17.05
N MET A 93 5.55 25.65 16.12
CA MET A 93 6.25 26.76 15.44
C MET A 93 6.20 28.04 16.27
N ASN A 94 5.09 28.27 16.97
CA ASN A 94 4.80 29.51 17.70
C ASN A 94 4.83 29.27 19.22
N LYS A 95 6.00 28.82 19.70
CA LYS A 95 6.25 28.51 21.11
C LYS A 95 6.14 29.75 22.00
N ALA A 96 5.53 29.61 23.18
CA ALA A 96 5.39 30.67 24.18
C ALA A 96 5.91 30.22 25.55
N GLY A 97 6.42 31.16 26.35
CA GLY A 97 6.94 30.87 27.68
C GLY A 97 8.03 29.79 27.65
N PHE A 98 7.85 28.72 28.42
CA PHE A 98 8.75 27.57 28.49
C PHE A 98 8.59 26.62 27.29
N SER A 99 8.71 27.15 26.07
CA SER A 99 8.52 26.38 24.82
C SER A 99 7.15 25.68 24.72
N CYS A 100 6.12 26.26 25.34
CA CYS A 100 4.77 25.72 25.36
C CYS A 100 4.03 26.02 24.05
N TRP A 101 2.95 25.26 23.81
CA TRP A 101 1.92 25.67 22.86
C TRP A 101 1.16 26.87 23.43
N SER A 102 1.07 27.96 22.66
CA SER A 102 0.47 29.22 23.10
C SER A 102 -1.07 29.19 23.10
N TYR A 103 -1.68 28.42 24.00
CA TYR A 103 -3.14 28.28 24.04
C TYR A 103 -3.87 29.45 24.72
N TRP A 104 -3.18 30.30 25.49
CA TRP A 104 -3.78 31.44 26.20
C TRP A 104 -3.69 32.77 25.44
N SER A 105 -2.75 32.92 24.51
CA SER A 105 -2.55 34.16 23.73
C SER A 105 -2.81 33.97 22.23
N GLY A 106 -2.94 35.08 21.51
CA GLY A 106 -3.21 35.08 20.07
C GLY A 106 -4.64 34.68 19.70
N SER A 107 -4.94 34.82 18.41
CA SER A 107 -6.26 34.53 17.84
C SER A 107 -6.56 33.03 17.86
N LYS A 108 -7.75 32.67 18.35
CA LYS A 108 -8.29 31.31 18.32
C LYS A 108 -9.15 31.15 17.07
N SER A 109 -8.51 30.77 15.97
CA SER A 109 -9.21 30.56 14.70
C SER A 109 -8.47 29.54 13.83
N ARG A 110 -9.21 28.89 12.94
CA ARG A 110 -8.69 27.90 11.98
C ARG A 110 -7.61 28.45 11.04
N SER A 111 -7.51 29.76 10.87
CA SER A 111 -6.57 30.42 9.96
C SER A 111 -5.37 31.04 10.66
N SER A 112 -5.25 30.87 11.98
CA SER A 112 -4.22 31.53 12.79
C SER A 112 -3.18 30.55 13.35
N GLY A 113 -1.90 30.92 13.23
CA GLY A 113 -0.77 30.28 13.90
C GLY A 113 -0.76 28.75 13.77
N ASP A 114 -0.46 28.09 14.88
CA ASP A 114 -0.34 26.63 14.91
C ASP A 114 -1.70 25.90 14.85
N TYR A 115 -2.83 26.56 15.13
CA TYR A 115 -4.16 25.96 14.90
C TYR A 115 -4.37 25.67 13.40
N LYS A 116 -4.04 26.65 12.55
CA LYS A 116 -4.02 26.47 11.11
C LYS A 116 -3.07 25.36 10.69
N ASN A 117 -1.87 25.34 11.27
CA ASN A 117 -0.86 24.35 10.90
C ASN A 117 -1.31 22.92 11.26
N LEU A 118 -1.97 22.71 12.41
CA LEU A 118 -2.51 21.39 12.78
C LEU A 118 -3.63 20.92 11.85
N ILE A 119 -4.53 21.82 11.47
CA ILE A 119 -5.60 21.51 10.50
C ILE A 119 -4.98 21.17 9.14
N ASN A 120 -4.02 21.98 8.68
CA ASN A 120 -3.31 21.74 7.43
C ASN A 120 -2.49 20.45 7.46
N LEU A 121 -1.86 20.10 8.60
CA LEU A 121 -1.12 18.86 8.76
C LEU A 121 -2.05 17.65 8.64
N ALA A 122 -3.20 17.67 9.32
CA ALA A 122 -4.20 16.62 9.22
C ALA A 122 -4.69 16.46 7.78
N GLN A 123 -5.05 17.57 7.12
CA GLN A 123 -5.51 17.56 5.72
C GLN A 123 -4.43 17.07 4.75
N ALA A 124 -3.17 17.47 4.94
CA ALA A 124 -2.07 17.03 4.08
C ALA A 124 -1.79 15.54 4.23
N LEU A 125 -1.89 15.00 5.45
CA LEU A 125 -1.73 13.55 5.69
C LEU A 125 -2.91 12.75 5.12
N VAL A 126 -4.14 13.21 5.30
CA VAL A 126 -5.33 12.60 4.69
C VAL A 126 -5.25 12.61 3.15
N ALA A 127 -4.74 13.69 2.56
CA ALA A 127 -4.60 13.81 1.12
C ALA A 127 -3.47 12.94 0.53
N ASP A 128 -2.56 12.43 1.35
CA ASP A 128 -1.48 11.54 0.91
C ASP A 128 -2.02 10.11 0.71
N THR A 129 -2.35 9.79 -0.53
CA THR A 129 -2.92 8.49 -0.91
C THR A 129 -2.03 7.31 -0.57
N SER A 130 -0.72 7.50 -0.39
CA SER A 130 0.18 6.41 0.03
C SER A 130 -0.14 5.91 1.44
N ARG A 131 -0.69 6.76 2.31
CA ARG A 131 -0.99 6.43 3.71
C ARG A 131 -2.36 5.80 3.90
N HIS A 132 -3.26 5.99 2.93
CA HIS A 132 -4.62 5.47 2.96
C HIS A 132 -5.33 5.87 4.26
N ILE A 133 -5.28 7.14 4.65
CA ILE A 133 -5.93 7.64 5.87
C ILE A 133 -7.39 7.94 5.58
N ASP A 134 -8.28 7.36 6.38
CA ASP A 134 -9.72 7.65 6.36
C ASP A 134 -9.98 9.03 7.00
N ALA A 135 -10.57 9.95 6.23
CA ALA A 135 -10.90 11.30 6.69
C ALA A 135 -11.90 11.32 7.87
N ASN A 136 -12.67 10.24 8.07
CA ASN A 136 -13.59 10.10 9.21
C ASN A 136 -12.87 9.67 10.50
N GLN A 137 -11.58 9.34 10.44
CA GLN A 137 -10.79 8.80 11.55
C GLN A 137 -9.59 9.68 11.87
N VAL A 138 -9.79 10.99 11.97
CA VAL A 138 -8.74 11.96 12.31
C VAL A 138 -8.92 12.41 13.77
N TYR A 139 -7.89 12.28 14.58
CA TYR A 139 -7.91 12.54 16.02
C TYR A 139 -6.73 13.42 16.45
N ILE A 140 -6.87 14.09 17.58
CA ILE A 140 -5.80 14.92 18.15
C ILE A 140 -5.70 14.76 19.66
N ALA A 141 -4.50 14.56 20.17
CA ALA A 141 -4.23 14.42 21.58
C ALA A 141 -3.01 15.23 21.99
N GLY A 142 -2.80 15.39 23.29
CA GLY A 142 -1.57 16.01 23.79
C GLY A 142 -1.42 15.94 25.30
N LEU A 143 -0.28 16.44 25.76
CA LEU A 143 0.07 16.59 27.18
C LEU A 143 0.15 18.08 27.55
N SER A 144 -0.34 18.46 28.74
CA SER A 144 -0.09 19.80 29.33
C SER A 144 -0.56 20.94 28.40
N SER A 145 0.32 21.88 28.03
CA SER A 145 -0.02 22.91 27.04
C SER A 145 -0.47 22.35 25.69
N GLY A 146 0.09 21.20 25.27
CA GLY A 146 -0.30 20.50 24.05
C GLY A 146 -1.71 19.92 24.17
N ALA A 147 -2.12 19.45 25.35
CA ALA A 147 -3.48 19.00 25.61
C ALA A 147 -4.50 20.15 25.48
N SER A 148 -4.23 21.31 26.08
CA SER A 148 -5.11 22.49 25.96
C SER A 148 -5.19 22.99 24.50
N PHE A 149 -4.08 22.93 23.77
CA PHE A 149 -4.02 23.30 22.36
C PHE A 149 -4.76 22.28 21.47
N ALA A 150 -4.64 20.98 21.76
CA ALA A 150 -5.38 19.91 21.09
C ALA A 150 -6.90 20.10 21.28
N ASN A 151 -7.34 20.34 22.52
CA ASN A 151 -8.75 20.61 22.83
C ASN A 151 -9.27 21.83 22.03
N THR A 152 -8.55 22.95 22.10
CA THR A 152 -8.92 24.16 21.36
C THR A 152 -8.96 23.92 19.86
N THR A 153 -8.00 23.15 19.31
CA THR A 153 -7.96 22.81 17.88
C THR A 153 -9.16 21.95 17.47
N ALA A 154 -9.49 20.93 18.27
CA ALA A 154 -10.64 20.06 18.03
C ALA A 154 -11.98 20.83 18.12
N CYS A 155 -12.06 21.85 19.00
CA CYS A 155 -13.20 22.77 19.06
C CYS A 155 -13.27 23.73 17.87
N LEU A 156 -12.12 24.19 17.34
CA LEU A 156 -12.06 25.04 16.14
C LEU A 156 -12.35 24.28 14.85
N ALA A 157 -12.02 22.99 14.83
CA ALA A 157 -12.19 22.11 13.69
C ALA A 157 -12.87 20.79 14.02
N PRO A 158 -14.11 20.84 14.54
CA PRO A 158 -14.85 19.64 14.86
C PRO A 158 -15.26 18.89 13.60
N ASP A 159 -15.35 19.51 12.43
CA ASP A 159 -15.49 18.84 11.13
C ASP A 159 -14.27 18.00 10.74
N VAL A 160 -13.06 18.36 11.19
CA VAL A 160 -11.82 17.64 10.88
C VAL A 160 -11.54 16.56 11.91
N PHE A 161 -11.58 16.90 13.20
CA PHE A 161 -11.20 15.99 14.27
C PHE A 161 -12.43 15.23 14.82
N ALA A 162 -12.48 13.92 14.58
CA ALA A 162 -13.49 12.97 15.06
C ALA A 162 -13.46 12.78 16.58
N GLY A 163 -12.29 12.98 17.18
CA GLY A 163 -12.15 12.96 18.62
C GLY A 163 -10.84 13.52 19.12
N MET A 164 -10.74 13.62 20.44
CA MET A 164 -9.56 14.18 21.09
C MET A 164 -9.16 13.48 22.40
N GLY A 165 -7.86 13.52 22.72
CA GLY A 165 -7.27 12.99 23.94
C GLY A 165 -6.53 14.06 24.75
N ILE A 166 -7.05 14.45 25.91
CA ILE A 166 -6.55 15.59 26.70
C ILE A 166 -5.85 15.07 27.95
N SER A 167 -4.52 14.98 27.94
CA SER A 167 -3.74 14.51 29.11
C SER A 167 -3.17 15.67 29.92
N ALA A 168 -3.53 15.78 31.20
CA ALA A 168 -3.03 16.79 32.14
C ALA A 168 -3.09 18.24 31.60
N GLY A 169 -4.13 18.55 30.82
CA GLY A 169 -4.29 19.85 30.16
C GLY A 169 -5.11 20.83 30.97
N PRO A 170 -4.63 22.07 31.22
CA PRO A 170 -5.49 23.16 31.67
C PRO A 170 -6.70 23.34 30.76
N SER A 171 -7.84 23.75 31.32
CA SER A 171 -9.06 23.94 30.53
C SER A 171 -8.95 25.04 29.49
N ILE A 172 -9.66 24.89 28.37
CA ILE A 172 -9.62 25.89 27.30
C ILE A 172 -10.05 27.27 27.80
N GLY A 173 -9.23 28.27 27.48
CA GLY A 173 -9.41 29.67 27.85
C GLY A 173 -8.99 30.04 29.28
N THR A 174 -8.34 29.16 30.03
CA THR A 174 -7.62 29.58 31.24
C THR A 174 -6.44 30.48 30.89
N SER A 175 -6.05 31.33 31.83
CA SER A 175 -4.84 32.15 31.70
C SER A 175 -3.56 31.32 31.82
N SER A 176 -2.42 31.89 31.42
CA SER A 176 -1.10 31.26 31.66
C SER A 176 -0.79 31.09 33.14
N SER A 177 -1.32 31.96 34.01
CA SER A 177 -1.21 31.83 35.46
C SER A 177 -2.08 30.71 36.01
N GLY A 178 -3.30 30.54 35.49
CA GLY A 178 -4.19 29.44 35.87
C GLY A 178 -3.66 28.07 35.48
N ALA A 179 -2.83 28.01 34.43
CA ALA A 179 -2.19 26.78 33.96
C ALA A 179 -1.37 26.05 35.04
N LEU A 180 -0.62 26.81 35.86
CA LEU A 180 0.33 26.31 36.85
C LEU A 180 -0.04 26.70 38.29
N GLY A 181 -1.18 27.38 38.45
CA GLY A 181 -1.64 27.93 39.71
C GLY A 181 -2.78 27.14 40.32
N PRO A 182 -3.53 27.75 41.27
CA PRO A 182 -4.81 27.22 41.71
C PRO A 182 -5.75 27.01 40.53
N CYS A 183 -6.68 26.06 40.70
CA CYS A 183 -7.73 25.79 39.72
C CYS A 183 -8.43 27.08 39.25
N GLU A 184 -8.29 27.42 37.97
CA GLU A 184 -9.01 28.52 37.33
C GLU A 184 -10.29 27.98 36.70
N SER A 185 -11.44 28.50 37.15
CA SER A 185 -12.72 28.07 36.59
C SER A 185 -12.86 28.53 35.13
N ALA A 186 -13.23 27.61 34.26
CA ALA A 186 -13.44 27.86 32.83
C ALA A 186 -14.72 27.20 32.33
N ASP A 187 -15.53 27.97 31.59
CA ASP A 187 -16.68 27.43 30.86
C ASP A 187 -16.21 26.80 29.54
N VAL A 188 -15.79 25.53 29.65
CA VAL A 188 -15.29 24.74 28.50
C VAL A 188 -16.38 24.57 27.44
N ALA A 189 -17.64 24.32 27.85
CA ALA A 189 -18.74 24.10 26.91
C ALA A 189 -19.01 25.35 26.06
N SER A 190 -19.23 26.51 26.70
CA SER A 190 -19.50 27.75 25.98
C SER A 190 -18.33 28.15 25.08
N ARG A 191 -17.08 27.97 25.54
CA ARG A 191 -15.89 28.32 24.75
C ARG A 191 -15.74 27.43 23.53
N CYS A 192 -15.88 26.11 23.70
CA CYS A 192 -15.76 25.17 22.60
C CYS A 192 -16.85 25.40 21.54
N SER A 193 -18.11 25.61 21.97
CA SER A 193 -19.21 25.99 21.07
C SER A 193 -18.92 27.29 20.30
N GLN A 194 -18.40 28.32 20.99
CA GLN A 194 -18.00 29.58 20.35
C GLN A 194 -16.89 29.39 19.30
N TYR A 195 -15.88 28.60 19.61
CA TYR A 195 -14.77 28.30 18.69
C TYR A 195 -15.22 27.50 17.46
N ALA A 196 -16.17 26.58 17.62
CA ALA A 196 -16.72 25.81 16.51
C ALA A 196 -17.43 26.70 15.48
N GLY A 197 -18.05 27.81 15.91
CA GLY A 197 -18.64 28.80 15.00
C GLY A 197 -19.67 28.17 14.06
N SER A 198 -19.42 28.24 12.75
CA SER A 198 -20.28 27.63 11.72
C SER A 198 -20.22 26.09 11.67
N TYR A 199 -19.26 25.47 12.35
CA TYR A 199 -19.05 24.01 12.37
C TYR A 199 -19.67 23.34 13.59
N GLN A 200 -20.51 24.04 14.36
CA GLN A 200 -21.14 23.50 15.57
C GLN A 200 -21.90 22.19 15.34
N SER A 201 -22.51 21.99 14.17
CA SER A 201 -23.19 20.73 13.84
C SER A 201 -22.25 19.51 13.90
N SER A 202 -20.97 19.69 13.57
CA SER A 202 -19.97 18.61 13.59
C SER A 202 -19.57 18.19 15.00
N LEU A 203 -19.87 19.00 16.03
CA LEU A 203 -19.73 18.58 17.43
C LEU A 203 -20.67 17.43 17.77
N GLY A 204 -21.75 17.21 17.00
CA GLY A 204 -22.69 16.12 17.21
C GLY A 204 -22.07 14.72 17.07
N SER A 205 -20.97 14.58 16.32
CA SER A 205 -20.26 13.31 16.10
C SER A 205 -18.91 13.21 16.81
N GLN A 206 -18.47 14.28 17.48
CA GLN A 206 -17.16 14.34 18.13
C GLN A 206 -17.17 13.67 19.51
N ILE A 207 -16.09 12.96 19.83
CA ILE A 207 -15.86 12.30 21.14
C ILE A 207 -14.62 12.85 21.85
N ALA A 208 -14.55 12.71 23.17
CA ALA A 208 -13.41 13.19 23.96
C ALA A 208 -12.97 12.15 24.99
N SER A 209 -11.66 12.05 25.22
CA SER A 209 -11.05 11.35 26.34
C SER A 209 -10.20 12.34 27.11
N ILE A 210 -10.44 12.49 28.41
CA ILE A 210 -9.72 13.40 29.29
C ILE A 210 -9.00 12.53 30.31
N ALA A 211 -7.73 12.80 30.57
CA ALA A 211 -6.95 12.01 31.48
C ALA A 211 -5.96 12.85 32.26
N GLN A 212 -5.56 12.39 33.45
CA GLN A 212 -4.50 13.01 34.22
C GLN A 212 -3.86 11.99 35.16
N GLY A 213 -2.57 12.16 35.44
CA GLY A 213 -1.89 11.41 36.50
C GLY A 213 -2.41 11.79 37.89
N ASP A 214 -2.64 10.81 38.75
CA ASP A 214 -3.10 11.05 40.12
C ASP A 214 -2.05 11.75 41.01
N SER A 215 -0.80 11.74 40.58
CA SER A 215 0.36 12.30 41.26
C SER A 215 0.89 13.58 40.58
N ASP A 216 0.13 14.14 39.64
CA ASP A 216 0.47 15.40 38.97
C ASP A 216 0.47 16.57 39.97
N SER A 217 1.62 17.22 40.09
CA SER A 217 1.85 18.38 40.95
C SER A 217 2.14 19.67 40.17
N THR A 218 2.06 19.63 38.84
CA THR A 218 2.33 20.77 37.95
C THR A 218 1.04 21.41 37.48
N VAL A 219 0.12 20.63 36.93
CA VAL A 219 -1.20 21.11 36.50
C VAL A 219 -2.23 20.66 37.52
N ASN A 220 -3.10 21.58 37.94
CA ASN A 220 -4.08 21.28 38.99
C ASN A 220 -5.02 20.14 38.58
N LEU A 221 -5.19 19.14 39.45
CA LEU A 221 -6.04 17.96 39.21
C LEU A 221 -7.51 18.32 38.89
N CYS A 222 -8.00 19.48 39.32
CA CYS A 222 -9.37 19.90 39.02
C CYS A 222 -9.69 19.95 37.52
N TYR A 223 -8.68 20.17 36.67
CA TYR A 223 -8.87 20.35 35.23
C TYR A 223 -9.31 19.06 34.56
N ASN A 224 -9.00 17.88 35.12
CA ASN A 224 -9.50 16.61 34.61
C ASN A 224 -11.03 16.58 34.62
N SER A 225 -11.65 16.85 35.79
CA SER A 225 -13.10 16.91 35.94
C SER A 225 -13.71 18.10 35.19
N GLN A 226 -13.13 19.30 35.27
CA GLN A 226 -13.65 20.48 34.58
C GLN A 226 -13.69 20.29 33.05
N ASN A 227 -12.68 19.65 32.47
CA ASN A 227 -12.67 19.33 31.03
C ASN A 227 -13.68 18.24 30.68
N ALA A 228 -13.75 17.16 31.45
CA ALA A 228 -14.68 16.06 31.17
C ALA A 228 -16.15 16.51 31.28
N GLU A 229 -16.51 17.20 32.35
CA GLU A 229 -17.84 17.75 32.58
C GLU A 229 -18.20 18.82 31.55
N GLY A 230 -17.25 19.69 31.21
CA GLY A 230 -17.45 20.71 30.20
C GLY A 230 -17.70 20.15 28.80
N MET A 231 -16.94 19.13 28.39
CA MET A 231 -17.18 18.45 27.11
C MET A 231 -18.50 17.65 27.13
N ALA A 232 -18.83 17.01 28.26
CA ALA A 232 -20.10 16.31 28.42
C ALA A 232 -21.30 17.24 28.31
N ALA A 233 -21.23 18.42 28.95
CA ALA A 233 -22.24 19.46 28.86
C ALA A 233 -22.40 19.97 27.42
N LEU A 234 -21.29 20.19 26.69
CA LEU A 234 -21.32 20.56 25.28
C LEU A 234 -22.02 19.51 24.41
N TYR A 235 -21.72 18.24 24.66
CA TYR A 235 -22.27 17.12 23.89
C TYR A 235 -23.68 16.72 24.33
N GLY A 236 -24.21 17.29 25.42
CA GLY A 236 -25.54 17.00 25.94
C GLY A 236 -25.68 15.60 26.54
N VAL A 237 -24.60 15.04 27.09
CA VAL A 237 -24.56 13.68 27.66
C VAL A 237 -24.40 13.69 29.18
N SER A 238 -25.01 12.70 29.84
CA SER A 238 -24.90 12.52 31.29
C SER A 238 -23.84 11.49 31.68
N PRO A 239 -23.20 11.61 32.86
CA PRO A 239 -22.27 10.60 33.36
C PRO A 239 -22.97 9.28 33.61
N LEU A 240 -22.28 8.18 33.32
CA LEU A 240 -22.69 6.83 33.72
C LEU A 240 -22.32 6.61 35.20
N PRO A 241 -23.08 5.79 35.93
CA PRO A 241 -22.83 5.57 37.35
C PRO A 241 -21.54 4.74 37.57
N GLY A 242 -20.69 5.23 38.47
CA GLY A 242 -19.48 4.53 38.94
C GLY A 242 -18.22 4.77 38.10
N SER A 243 -17.09 4.27 38.61
CA SER A 243 -15.82 4.16 37.87
C SER A 243 -15.44 2.69 37.70
N THR A 244 -14.60 2.42 36.70
CA THR A 244 -14.01 1.10 36.45
C THR A 244 -12.49 1.21 36.49
N LEU A 245 -11.84 0.33 37.25
CA LEU A 245 -10.39 0.19 37.21
C LEU A 245 -10.00 -0.60 35.97
N ILE A 246 -9.33 0.04 35.02
CA ILE A 246 -8.70 -0.61 33.87
C ILE A 246 -7.24 -0.92 34.20
N SER A 247 -6.75 -2.09 33.81
CA SER A 247 -5.39 -2.55 34.13
C SER A 247 -4.74 -3.25 32.95
N GLU A 248 -3.45 -2.97 32.77
CA GLU A 248 -2.56 -3.63 31.79
C GLU A 248 -1.53 -4.54 32.48
N GLY A 249 -1.77 -4.90 33.75
CA GLY A 249 -0.86 -5.70 34.55
C GLY A 249 -0.65 -5.11 35.95
N SER A 250 0.12 -5.83 36.76
CA SER A 250 0.41 -5.41 38.14
C SER A 250 1.06 -4.03 38.16
N GLY A 251 0.45 -3.08 38.89
CA GLY A 251 0.94 -1.70 39.01
C GLY A 251 0.52 -0.75 37.88
N HIS A 252 0.07 -1.26 36.73
CA HIS A 252 -0.24 -0.48 35.54
C HIS A 252 -1.76 -0.38 35.38
N SER A 253 -2.35 0.69 35.94
CA SER A 253 -3.81 0.83 36.00
C SER A 253 -4.27 2.28 35.99
N ALA A 254 -5.53 2.47 35.61
CA ALA A 254 -6.21 3.76 35.64
C ALA A 254 -7.67 3.62 36.08
N GLU A 255 -8.19 4.60 36.80
CA GLU A 255 -9.62 4.68 37.10
C GLU A 255 -10.35 5.41 35.96
N GLN A 256 -11.35 4.75 35.36
CA GLN A 256 -12.12 5.28 34.24
C GLN A 256 -13.55 5.64 34.66
N SER A 257 -14.00 6.83 34.30
CA SER A 257 -15.41 7.22 34.29
C SER A 257 -15.88 7.46 32.86
N LEU A 258 -17.14 7.16 32.57
CA LEU A 258 -17.73 7.25 31.22
C LEU A 258 -19.01 8.08 31.23
N TRP A 259 -19.32 8.70 30.10
CA TRP A 259 -20.60 9.36 29.83
C TRP A 259 -21.38 8.59 28.76
N GLN A 260 -22.66 8.89 28.64
CA GLN A 260 -23.57 8.27 27.67
C GLN A 260 -22.98 8.24 26.24
N ASP A 261 -23.36 7.19 25.52
CA ASP A 261 -22.99 6.92 24.13
C ASP A 261 -21.48 6.88 23.84
N GLY A 262 -20.65 6.77 24.88
CA GLY A 262 -19.19 6.83 24.77
C GLY A 262 -18.69 8.18 24.28
N ARG A 263 -19.42 9.26 24.56
CA ARG A 263 -19.05 10.61 24.08
C ARG A 263 -17.91 11.22 24.86
N VAL A 264 -17.79 10.89 26.15
CA VAL A 264 -16.71 11.35 27.04
C VAL A 264 -16.20 10.19 27.89
N SER A 265 -14.88 10.07 27.99
CA SER A 265 -14.20 9.30 29.03
C SER A 265 -13.32 10.21 29.88
N MET A 266 -13.19 9.89 31.16
CA MET A 266 -12.29 10.55 32.10
C MET A 266 -11.44 9.51 32.80
N LEU A 267 -10.12 9.70 32.82
CA LEU A 267 -9.17 8.76 33.41
C LEU A 267 -8.29 9.40 34.48
N TRP A 268 -8.02 8.64 35.54
CA TRP A 268 -6.93 8.90 36.47
C TRP A 268 -5.85 7.83 36.30
N PHE A 269 -4.68 8.21 35.81
CA PHE A 269 -3.55 7.29 35.70
C PHE A 269 -2.88 7.12 37.07
N ASN A 270 -2.92 5.91 37.62
CA ASN A 270 -2.33 5.63 38.92
C ASN A 270 -0.80 5.70 38.83
N ASN A 271 -0.15 6.37 39.80
CA ASN A 271 1.31 6.53 39.91
C ASN A 271 1.96 7.36 38.78
N VAL A 272 1.19 8.16 38.06
CA VAL A 272 1.71 9.06 37.01
C VAL A 272 1.75 10.48 37.55
N ASP A 273 2.90 11.12 37.40
CA ASP A 273 3.15 12.52 37.68
C ASP A 273 2.73 13.40 36.49
N HIS A 274 3.35 14.58 36.29
CA HIS A 274 3.04 15.43 35.15
C HIS A 274 3.71 14.90 33.86
N ALA A 275 3.18 13.82 33.30
CA ALA A 275 3.77 13.13 32.18
C ALA A 275 2.72 12.47 31.27
N TRP A 276 3.12 12.18 30.02
CA TRP A 276 2.36 11.30 29.16
C TRP A 276 2.48 9.86 29.68
N SER A 277 1.34 9.20 29.89
CA SER A 277 1.31 7.79 30.30
C SER A 277 1.58 6.88 29.10
N GLY A 278 2.80 6.38 28.99
CA GLY A 278 3.26 5.55 27.86
C GLY A 278 3.12 4.04 28.06
N GLY A 279 2.75 3.58 29.26
CA GLY A 279 2.69 2.15 29.56
C GLY A 279 4.05 1.52 29.86
N GLU A 280 4.04 0.23 30.16
CA GLU A 280 5.24 -0.52 30.55
C GLU A 280 6.41 -0.32 29.56
N GLY A 281 7.59 -0.01 30.08
CA GLY A 281 8.80 0.21 29.28
C GLY A 281 8.94 1.60 28.66
N ALA A 282 7.89 2.42 28.67
CA ALA A 282 7.98 3.81 28.21
C ALA A 282 8.91 4.65 29.10
N SER A 283 9.67 5.54 28.47
CA SER A 283 10.65 6.39 29.17
C SER A 283 10.91 7.67 28.40
N GLY A 284 11.56 8.65 29.06
CA GLY A 284 11.93 9.92 28.44
C GLY A 284 11.43 11.12 29.25
N SER A 285 11.78 12.32 28.79
CA SER A 285 11.38 13.55 29.47
C SER A 285 9.86 13.74 29.37
N TYR A 286 9.20 13.83 30.53
CA TYR A 286 7.73 13.91 30.66
C TYR A 286 6.99 12.71 30.01
N ILE A 287 7.61 11.54 30.00
CA ILE A 287 7.01 10.24 29.63
C ILE A 287 7.13 9.34 30.86
N ASN A 288 6.01 8.73 31.26
CA ASN A 288 5.95 7.86 32.44
C ASN A 288 5.34 6.51 32.04
N GLY A 289 6.03 5.42 32.38
CA GLY A 289 5.62 4.06 32.08
C GLY A 289 4.90 3.31 33.21
N ALA A 290 4.55 3.98 34.31
CA ALA A 290 4.03 3.33 35.53
C ALA A 290 2.52 3.01 35.49
N SER A 291 1.76 3.56 34.55
CA SER A 291 0.33 3.29 34.36
C SER A 291 0.07 2.64 32.99
N ILE A 292 -1.16 2.67 32.50
CA ILE A 292 -1.52 2.12 31.19
C ILE A 292 -0.92 2.95 30.05
N ASN A 293 -0.79 2.36 28.87
CA ASN A 293 -0.47 3.10 27.64
C ASN A 293 -1.68 3.94 27.19
N TYR A 294 -1.58 5.26 27.30
CA TYR A 294 -2.70 6.15 26.95
C TYR A 294 -2.96 6.20 25.44
N ALA A 295 -1.92 6.11 24.60
CA ALA A 295 -2.12 6.04 23.15
C ALA A 295 -2.93 4.80 22.77
N ARG A 296 -2.63 3.67 23.41
CA ARG A 296 -3.35 2.41 23.23
C ARG A 296 -4.80 2.51 23.69
N TYR A 297 -5.02 3.12 24.87
CA TYR A 297 -6.36 3.41 25.35
C TYR A 297 -7.14 4.31 24.37
N LEU A 298 -6.53 5.38 23.86
CA LEU A 298 -7.15 6.29 22.89
C LEU A 298 -7.52 5.54 21.60
N GLY A 299 -6.63 4.71 21.05
CA GLY A 299 -6.93 3.92 19.86
C GLY A 299 -8.15 3.02 20.04
N ARG A 300 -8.21 2.28 21.15
CA ARG A 300 -9.39 1.47 21.50
C ARG A 300 -10.65 2.33 21.66
N TYR A 301 -10.57 3.39 22.45
CA TYR A 301 -11.71 4.26 22.72
C TYR A 301 -12.26 4.91 21.46
N PHE A 302 -11.39 5.36 20.55
CA PHE A 302 -11.81 5.94 19.28
C PHE A 302 -12.42 4.89 18.34
N LEU A 303 -11.82 3.70 18.23
CA LEU A 303 -12.38 2.60 17.47
C LEU A 303 -13.81 2.24 17.95
N GLU A 304 -13.98 2.11 19.26
CA GLU A 304 -15.26 1.73 19.89
C GLU A 304 -16.31 2.84 19.84
N ASN A 305 -15.93 4.12 19.75
CA ASN A 305 -16.88 5.23 19.97
C ASN A 305 -16.98 6.26 18.82
N ASN A 306 -16.10 6.23 17.81
CA ASN A 306 -16.18 7.16 16.68
C ASN A 306 -17.53 7.05 15.95
N LYS A 307 -18.26 8.16 15.87
CA LYS A 307 -19.60 8.26 15.27
C LYS A 307 -19.60 8.59 13.78
N ARG A 308 -18.44 8.84 13.18
CA ARG A 308 -18.32 9.21 11.76
C ARG A 308 -18.13 8.02 10.84
N VAL A 309 -17.77 6.89 11.40
CA VAL A 309 -17.52 5.67 10.65
C VAL A 309 -18.75 4.79 10.71
N SER A 310 -19.24 4.36 9.56
CA SER A 310 -20.29 3.36 9.49
C SER A 310 -19.75 2.05 10.04
N ARG A 311 -20.47 1.48 11.01
CA ARG A 311 -20.20 0.15 11.54
C ARG A 311 -21.13 -0.91 10.95
N ASN A 312 -22.04 -0.46 10.09
CA ASN A 312 -22.91 -1.34 9.35
C ASN A 312 -22.06 -2.06 8.30
N LEU A 313 -21.96 -3.38 8.43
CA LEU A 313 -21.34 -4.26 7.45
C LEU A 313 -22.47 -4.94 6.67
N GLY A 314 -22.30 -5.09 5.36
CA GLY A 314 -23.30 -5.78 4.54
C GLY A 314 -23.43 -7.26 4.94
N PRO A 315 -24.60 -7.89 4.73
CA PRO A 315 -24.83 -9.27 5.16
C PRO A 315 -23.88 -10.30 4.52
N VAL A 316 -23.55 -11.35 5.27
CA VAL A 316 -22.73 -12.46 4.78
C VAL A 316 -23.62 -13.60 4.27
N LEU A 317 -23.43 -13.97 3.01
CA LEU A 317 -24.05 -15.17 2.41
C LEU A 317 -23.26 -16.44 2.76
N GLY A 318 -23.96 -17.52 3.08
CA GLY A 318 -23.38 -18.83 3.38
C GLY A 318 -24.25 -19.97 2.87
N ASN A 319 -23.62 -21.09 2.51
CA ASN A 319 -24.28 -22.31 2.01
C ASN A 319 -25.27 -22.04 0.86
N VAL A 320 -24.93 -21.13 -0.05
CA VAL A 320 -25.77 -20.85 -1.23
C VAL A 320 -25.75 -22.07 -2.14
N ALA A 321 -26.94 -22.57 -2.47
CA ALA A 321 -27.16 -23.71 -3.35
C ALA A 321 -28.16 -23.34 -4.44
N LEU A 322 -27.87 -23.79 -5.66
CA LEU A 322 -28.71 -23.64 -6.84
C LEU A 322 -29.28 -25.01 -7.20
N ALA A 323 -30.61 -25.09 -7.36
CA ALA A 323 -31.30 -26.31 -7.77
C ALA A 323 -32.28 -26.02 -8.89
N VAL A 324 -32.23 -26.79 -9.98
CA VAL A 324 -33.12 -26.60 -11.12
C VAL A 324 -34.37 -27.47 -10.95
N ASN A 325 -35.54 -26.87 -11.09
CA ASN A 325 -36.83 -27.56 -11.04
C ASN A 325 -37.69 -27.13 -12.24
N GLY A 326 -37.69 -27.96 -13.29
CA GLY A 326 -38.36 -27.63 -14.55
C GLY A 326 -37.70 -26.44 -15.24
N ASP A 327 -38.48 -25.38 -15.46
CA ASP A 327 -38.08 -24.13 -16.11
C ASP A 327 -37.61 -23.06 -15.11
N ARG A 328 -37.29 -23.43 -13.87
CA ARG A 328 -36.93 -22.47 -12.80
C ARG A 328 -35.70 -22.92 -12.02
N ILE A 329 -34.97 -21.93 -11.52
CA ILE A 329 -33.85 -22.12 -10.62
C ILE A 329 -34.30 -21.71 -9.21
N LEU A 330 -34.26 -22.65 -8.29
CA LEU A 330 -34.40 -22.42 -6.85
C LEU A 330 -33.03 -22.06 -6.27
N VAL A 331 -32.98 -20.96 -5.53
CA VAL A 331 -31.80 -20.51 -4.80
C VAL A 331 -32.12 -20.59 -3.31
N THR A 332 -31.28 -21.29 -2.56
CA THR A 332 -31.40 -21.42 -1.10
C THR A 332 -30.07 -21.11 -0.44
N GLY A 333 -30.09 -20.67 0.81
CA GLY A 333 -28.88 -20.48 1.59
C GLY A 333 -29.15 -19.85 2.95
N LYS A 334 -28.10 -19.27 3.53
CA LYS A 334 -28.16 -18.40 4.70
C LYS A 334 -27.64 -17.01 4.37
N ALA A 335 -28.29 -15.99 4.91
CA ALA A 335 -27.83 -14.62 4.94
C ALA A 335 -27.84 -14.17 6.41
N VAL A 336 -26.71 -13.71 6.92
CA VAL A 336 -26.57 -13.26 8.30
C VAL A 336 -25.96 -11.87 8.31
N ASP A 337 -26.62 -10.98 9.01
CA ASP A 337 -26.09 -9.66 9.37
C ASP A 337 -25.78 -9.70 10.86
N ALA A 338 -24.56 -9.31 11.24
CA ALA A 338 -24.09 -9.38 12.61
C ALA A 338 -24.50 -8.16 13.44
N GLU A 339 -24.72 -7.02 12.78
CA GLU A 339 -25.02 -5.74 13.41
C GLU A 339 -26.49 -5.34 13.29
N GLY A 340 -27.20 -5.90 12.32
CA GLY A 340 -28.59 -5.57 12.02
C GLY A 340 -29.43 -6.77 11.59
N SER A 341 -30.19 -6.59 10.52
CA SER A 341 -31.04 -7.63 9.96
C SER A 341 -31.02 -7.60 8.44
N VAL A 342 -31.16 -8.77 7.81
CA VAL A 342 -31.22 -8.88 6.35
C VAL A 342 -32.59 -8.41 5.85
N ALA A 343 -32.63 -7.25 5.19
CA ALA A 343 -33.85 -6.70 4.61
C ALA A 343 -34.28 -7.45 3.34
N ALA A 344 -33.33 -7.85 2.49
CA ALA A 344 -33.62 -8.56 1.26
C ALA A 344 -32.45 -9.47 0.81
N VAL A 345 -32.78 -10.54 0.11
CA VAL A 345 -31.84 -11.34 -0.69
C VAL A 345 -32.32 -11.32 -2.13
N SER A 346 -31.47 -10.88 -3.04
CA SER A 346 -31.77 -10.72 -4.46
C SER A 346 -30.88 -11.62 -5.29
N ALA A 347 -31.45 -12.26 -6.31
CA ALA A 347 -30.73 -13.04 -7.29
C ALA A 347 -30.99 -12.53 -8.70
N ARG A 348 -29.93 -12.40 -9.49
CA ARG A 348 -29.96 -12.11 -10.92
C ARG A 348 -29.58 -13.36 -11.69
N PHE A 349 -30.32 -13.65 -12.75
CA PHE A 349 -30.15 -14.81 -13.63
C PHE A 349 -29.87 -14.28 -15.04
N VAL A 350 -28.65 -14.43 -15.51
CA VAL A 350 -28.20 -13.92 -16.82
C VAL A 350 -27.98 -15.10 -17.76
N ALA A 351 -28.74 -15.14 -18.85
CA ALA A 351 -28.64 -16.18 -19.87
C ALA A 351 -27.44 -15.93 -20.80
N SER A 352 -27.06 -16.91 -21.62
CA SER A 352 -25.90 -16.81 -22.52
C SER A 352 -26.05 -15.72 -23.59
N ASN A 353 -27.28 -15.41 -23.98
CA ASN A 353 -27.61 -14.32 -24.90
C ASN A 353 -27.65 -12.91 -24.24
N GLY A 354 -27.31 -12.81 -22.94
CA GLY A 354 -27.34 -11.58 -22.17
C GLY A 354 -28.72 -11.15 -21.65
N SER A 355 -29.77 -11.95 -21.88
CA SER A 355 -31.08 -11.70 -21.27
C SER A 355 -31.02 -11.94 -19.76
N GLU A 356 -31.71 -11.09 -19.00
CA GLU A 356 -31.63 -11.09 -17.56
C GLU A 356 -33.01 -11.18 -16.93
N GLN A 357 -33.09 -11.97 -15.86
CA GLN A 357 -34.24 -12.03 -14.96
C GLN A 357 -33.75 -11.85 -13.52
N SER A 358 -34.65 -11.45 -12.62
CA SER A 358 -34.31 -11.31 -11.20
C SER A 358 -35.44 -11.80 -10.31
N ALA A 359 -35.08 -12.21 -9.10
CA ALA A 359 -36.02 -12.55 -8.04
C ALA A 359 -35.45 -12.08 -6.69
N SER A 360 -36.33 -11.80 -5.74
CA SER A 360 -35.94 -11.43 -4.37
C SER A 360 -36.82 -12.13 -3.34
N ALA A 361 -36.28 -12.30 -2.14
CA ALA A 361 -36.99 -12.79 -0.96
C ALA A 361 -36.43 -12.14 0.31
N THR A 362 -37.13 -12.31 1.42
CA THR A 362 -36.63 -11.96 2.76
C THR A 362 -36.00 -13.18 3.43
N ALA A 363 -34.94 -12.98 4.20
CA ALA A 363 -34.41 -14.04 5.04
C ALA A 363 -35.34 -14.29 6.24
N ALA A 364 -35.44 -15.54 6.69
CA ALA A 364 -36.10 -15.91 7.92
C ALA A 364 -35.28 -15.50 9.15
N ALA A 365 -35.88 -15.55 10.34
CA ALA A 365 -35.23 -15.14 11.59
C ALA A 365 -33.97 -15.96 11.95
N ASP A 366 -33.81 -17.17 11.40
CA ASP A 366 -32.61 -18.00 11.55
C ASP A 366 -31.55 -17.78 10.45
N GLY A 367 -31.77 -16.75 9.63
CA GLY A 367 -30.95 -16.37 8.48
C GLY A 367 -31.21 -17.18 7.21
N SER A 368 -32.06 -18.22 7.24
CA SER A 368 -32.31 -19.02 6.05
C SER A 368 -33.11 -18.23 5.00
N PHE A 369 -32.77 -18.38 3.73
CA PHE A 369 -33.54 -17.79 2.63
C PHE A 369 -33.82 -18.80 1.53
N SER A 370 -34.93 -18.58 0.82
CA SER A 370 -35.30 -19.34 -0.37
C SER A 370 -35.99 -18.40 -1.35
N LEU A 371 -35.49 -18.34 -2.58
CA LEU A 371 -36.10 -17.59 -3.68
C LEU A 371 -36.07 -18.42 -4.95
N GLN A 372 -37.00 -18.18 -5.86
CA GLN A 372 -37.10 -18.90 -7.12
C GLN A 372 -37.12 -17.92 -8.28
N SER A 373 -36.43 -18.25 -9.36
CA SER A 373 -36.48 -17.46 -10.59
C SER A 373 -37.90 -17.40 -11.18
N PRO A 374 -38.20 -16.39 -12.01
CA PRO A 374 -39.24 -16.49 -13.03
C PRO A 374 -39.05 -17.72 -13.92
N ALA A 375 -40.04 -18.04 -14.76
CA ALA A 375 -39.87 -19.08 -15.78
C ALA A 375 -38.75 -18.67 -16.75
N LEU A 376 -37.79 -19.56 -16.94
CA LEU A 376 -36.59 -19.37 -17.75
C LEU A 376 -36.65 -20.26 -19.00
N ALA A 377 -36.09 -19.76 -20.09
CA ALA A 377 -35.93 -20.57 -21.30
C ALA A 377 -34.81 -21.60 -21.10
N ASN A 378 -34.71 -22.58 -21.99
CA ASN A 378 -33.59 -23.52 -21.95
C ASN A 378 -32.29 -22.78 -22.27
N ASP A 379 -31.40 -22.68 -21.29
CA ASP A 379 -30.10 -22.02 -21.40
C ASP A 379 -29.22 -22.37 -20.19
N LEU A 380 -27.94 -21.99 -20.26
CA LEU A 380 -27.07 -21.89 -19.11
C LEU A 380 -27.17 -20.49 -18.51
N TYR A 381 -27.55 -20.40 -17.24
CA TYR A 381 -27.66 -19.13 -16.53
C TYR A 381 -26.48 -18.92 -15.59
N GLN A 382 -25.88 -17.73 -15.67
CA GLN A 382 -25.03 -17.18 -14.61
C GLN A 382 -25.93 -16.58 -13.53
N VAL A 383 -25.77 -17.05 -12.29
CA VAL A 383 -26.58 -16.65 -11.14
C VAL A 383 -25.72 -15.86 -10.18
N ALA A 384 -26.14 -14.62 -9.94
CA ALA A 384 -25.49 -13.71 -9.00
C ALA A 384 -26.44 -13.42 -7.84
N VAL A 385 -26.02 -13.67 -6.60
CA VAL A 385 -26.86 -13.51 -5.39
C VAL A 385 -26.20 -12.51 -4.44
N VAL A 386 -26.98 -11.56 -3.95
CA VAL A 386 -26.55 -10.55 -2.97
C VAL A 386 -27.62 -10.43 -1.88
N ALA A 387 -27.19 -10.20 -0.64
CA ALA A 387 -28.07 -9.85 0.46
C ALA A 387 -27.84 -8.40 0.86
N THR A 388 -28.92 -7.70 1.21
CA THR A 388 -28.94 -6.28 1.60
C THR A 388 -29.51 -6.17 3.00
N ASP A 389 -28.87 -5.40 3.88
CA ASP A 389 -29.34 -5.18 5.26
C ASP A 389 -30.44 -4.10 5.36
N ASP A 390 -30.90 -3.83 6.59
CA ASP A 390 -31.90 -2.82 6.92
C ASP A 390 -31.40 -1.38 6.85
N ALA A 391 -30.09 -1.17 6.68
CA ALA A 391 -29.49 0.11 6.36
C ALA A 391 -29.28 0.32 4.84
N GLY A 392 -29.61 -0.68 4.02
CA GLY A 392 -29.49 -0.64 2.56
C GLY A 392 -28.09 -0.92 2.02
N MET A 393 -27.20 -1.51 2.81
CA MET A 393 -25.88 -1.92 2.36
C MET A 393 -25.89 -3.36 1.84
N ASP A 394 -25.30 -3.54 0.65
CA ASP A 394 -25.13 -4.84 0.03
C ASP A 394 -23.93 -5.58 0.63
N GLY A 395 -24.13 -6.87 0.85
CA GLY A 395 -23.10 -7.80 1.28
C GLY A 395 -22.26 -8.38 0.13
N ASN A 396 -21.49 -9.41 0.45
CA ASN A 396 -20.64 -10.09 -0.53
C ASN A 396 -21.48 -10.78 -1.63
N LEU A 397 -21.02 -10.66 -2.87
CA LEU A 397 -21.64 -11.27 -4.05
C LEU A 397 -21.30 -12.76 -4.14
N TYR A 398 -22.31 -13.63 -4.18
CA TYR A 398 -22.16 -15.01 -4.62
C TYR A 398 -22.34 -15.11 -6.13
N GLN A 399 -21.52 -15.93 -6.80
CA GLN A 399 -21.68 -16.27 -8.21
C GLN A 399 -21.67 -17.79 -8.40
N GLY A 400 -22.55 -18.30 -9.25
CA GLY A 400 -22.60 -19.70 -9.68
C GLY A 400 -23.33 -19.84 -11.01
N SER A 401 -23.40 -21.05 -11.56
CA SER A 401 -24.15 -21.31 -12.80
C SER A 401 -25.17 -22.44 -12.60
N ALA A 402 -26.26 -22.40 -13.38
CA ALA A 402 -27.26 -23.46 -13.40
C ALA A 402 -27.91 -23.56 -14.78
N ARG A 403 -28.10 -24.80 -15.27
CA ARG A 403 -28.67 -25.07 -16.58
C ARG A 403 -30.16 -25.40 -16.50
N VAL A 404 -30.96 -24.65 -17.24
CA VAL A 404 -32.38 -24.94 -17.44
C VAL A 404 -32.55 -25.69 -18.76
N GLY A 405 -33.27 -26.82 -18.73
CA GLY A 405 -33.50 -27.66 -19.91
C GLY A 405 -32.45 -28.76 -20.12
N PRO A 406 -32.58 -29.55 -21.20
CA PRO A 406 -31.64 -30.62 -21.51
C PRO A 406 -30.27 -30.05 -21.84
N ALA A 407 -29.22 -30.84 -21.56
CA ALA A 407 -27.89 -30.53 -22.06
C ALA A 407 -27.94 -30.36 -23.59
N PRO A 408 -27.21 -29.39 -24.16
CA PRO A 408 -27.01 -29.31 -25.60
C PRO A 408 -26.51 -30.65 -26.15
N PRO A 409 -26.72 -30.94 -27.45
CA PRO A 409 -26.07 -32.08 -28.09
C PRO A 409 -24.56 -32.04 -27.81
N ALA A 410 -23.96 -33.20 -27.56
CA ALA A 410 -22.52 -33.30 -27.33
C ALA A 410 -21.76 -32.58 -28.43
N SER A 411 -20.91 -31.64 -28.04
CA SER A 411 -20.13 -30.82 -28.96
C SER A 411 -18.72 -30.65 -28.42
N ALA A 412 -17.75 -30.62 -29.34
CA ALA A 412 -16.36 -30.41 -28.93
C ALA A 412 -16.21 -29.02 -28.28
N PRO A 413 -15.36 -28.89 -27.24
CA PRO A 413 -15.06 -27.60 -26.64
C PRO A 413 -14.49 -26.61 -27.66
N VAL A 414 -14.74 -25.32 -27.48
CA VAL A 414 -14.24 -24.25 -28.36
C VAL A 414 -13.07 -23.54 -27.70
N LEU A 415 -11.95 -23.44 -28.41
CA LEU A 415 -10.77 -22.66 -28.01
C LEU A 415 -10.83 -21.25 -28.60
N SER A 416 -10.44 -20.25 -27.82
CA SER A 416 -10.35 -18.85 -28.28
C SER A 416 -9.29 -18.07 -27.51
N ASN A 417 -8.90 -16.90 -28.01
CA ASN A 417 -7.92 -16.00 -27.38
C ASN A 417 -6.58 -16.67 -27.04
N LEU A 418 -6.13 -17.57 -27.90
CA LEU A 418 -4.89 -18.31 -27.67
C LEU A 418 -3.67 -17.41 -27.84
N ASN A 419 -2.74 -17.48 -26.88
CA ASN A 419 -1.49 -16.72 -26.91
C ASN A 419 -0.32 -17.54 -26.34
N VAL A 420 0.88 -17.31 -26.87
CA VAL A 420 2.13 -17.86 -26.36
C VAL A 420 3.08 -16.71 -26.03
N ALA A 421 3.42 -16.57 -24.75
CA ALA A 421 4.44 -15.62 -24.28
C ALA A 421 5.76 -16.36 -24.05
N VAL A 422 6.83 -15.88 -24.68
CA VAL A 422 8.18 -16.48 -24.57
C VAL A 422 9.04 -15.64 -23.65
N SER A 423 9.72 -16.29 -22.70
CA SER A 423 10.71 -15.68 -21.81
C SER A 423 11.89 -16.64 -21.68
N GLY A 424 13.03 -16.27 -22.26
CA GLY A 424 14.17 -17.17 -22.42
C GLY A 424 13.78 -18.44 -23.17
N GLN A 425 14.11 -19.62 -22.62
CA GLN A 425 13.72 -20.93 -23.18
C GLN A 425 12.39 -21.47 -22.61
N CYS A 426 11.52 -20.58 -22.12
CA CYS A 426 10.20 -20.92 -21.61
C CYS A 426 9.08 -20.33 -22.47
N ALA A 427 8.03 -21.11 -22.69
CA ALA A 427 6.80 -20.69 -23.34
C ALA A 427 5.62 -20.85 -22.38
N LEU A 428 4.93 -19.75 -22.10
CA LEU A 428 3.67 -19.70 -21.36
C LEU A 428 2.52 -19.63 -22.36
N VAL A 429 1.69 -20.67 -22.39
CA VAL A 429 0.50 -20.75 -23.23
C VAL A 429 -0.71 -20.36 -22.39
N THR A 430 -1.54 -19.47 -22.93
CA THR A 430 -2.78 -19.00 -22.29
C THR A 430 -3.92 -19.00 -23.30
N GLY A 431 -5.15 -19.11 -22.82
CA GLY A 431 -6.33 -19.02 -23.67
C GLY A 431 -7.64 -19.15 -22.91
N THR A 432 -8.73 -19.15 -23.67
CA THR A 432 -10.09 -19.41 -23.17
C THR A 432 -10.62 -20.69 -23.79
N VAL A 433 -11.26 -21.53 -22.97
CA VAL A 433 -11.97 -22.73 -23.38
C VAL A 433 -13.43 -22.62 -22.94
N VAL A 434 -14.35 -22.87 -23.86
CA VAL A 434 -15.79 -22.90 -23.57
C VAL A 434 -16.34 -24.23 -24.07
N ASP A 435 -16.96 -24.97 -23.16
CA ASP A 435 -17.71 -26.17 -23.47
C ASP A 435 -19.19 -25.90 -23.19
N VAL A 436 -20.02 -25.97 -24.23
CA VAL A 436 -21.44 -25.60 -24.14
C VAL A 436 -22.25 -26.64 -23.37
N ASN A 437 -21.80 -27.89 -23.28
CA ASN A 437 -22.40 -28.98 -22.51
C ASN A 437 -21.82 -29.12 -21.09
N GLU A 438 -20.85 -28.27 -20.71
CA GLU A 438 -20.24 -28.17 -19.37
C GLU A 438 -19.60 -29.47 -18.85
N ASP A 439 -19.14 -30.35 -19.73
CA ASP A 439 -18.45 -31.58 -19.39
C ASP A 439 -16.99 -31.59 -19.89
N LEU A 440 -16.35 -30.41 -19.92
CA LEU A 440 -14.93 -30.28 -20.25
C LEU A 440 -14.09 -31.18 -19.33
N SER A 441 -13.32 -32.08 -19.94
CA SER A 441 -12.51 -33.06 -19.22
C SER A 441 -11.07 -32.59 -19.03
N ALA A 442 -10.44 -32.06 -20.08
CA ALA A 442 -9.07 -31.57 -20.01
C ALA A 442 -8.74 -30.56 -21.11
N VAL A 443 -7.80 -29.66 -20.82
CA VAL A 443 -7.02 -28.94 -21.83
C VAL A 443 -5.58 -29.41 -21.73
N THR A 444 -5.00 -29.83 -22.86
CA THR A 444 -3.64 -30.35 -22.94
C THR A 444 -2.79 -29.51 -23.89
N LEU A 445 -1.52 -29.36 -23.54
CA LEU A 445 -0.51 -28.64 -24.30
C LEU A 445 0.54 -29.65 -24.74
N ALA A 446 0.56 -29.97 -26.04
CA ALA A 446 1.52 -30.88 -26.63
C ALA A 446 2.63 -30.08 -27.33
N PHE A 447 3.80 -30.05 -26.71
CA PHE A 447 5.03 -29.55 -27.34
C PHE A 447 5.79 -30.73 -27.95
N ALA A 448 6.80 -30.45 -28.80
CA ALA A 448 7.66 -31.48 -29.37
C ALA A 448 8.21 -32.42 -28.26
N GLY A 449 7.77 -33.68 -28.29
CA GLY A 449 8.25 -34.74 -27.40
C GLY A 449 7.62 -34.81 -25.99
N ALA A 450 6.70 -33.91 -25.58
CA ALA A 450 5.85 -34.20 -24.40
C ALA A 450 4.55 -33.40 -24.36
N THR A 451 3.57 -33.96 -23.65
CA THR A 451 2.26 -33.37 -23.39
C THR A 451 2.08 -33.09 -21.91
N GLN A 452 1.50 -31.95 -21.57
CA GLN A 452 1.12 -31.59 -20.20
C GLN A 452 -0.33 -31.11 -20.15
N ASN A 453 -0.95 -31.21 -18.98
CA ASN A 453 -2.24 -30.59 -18.73
C ASN A 453 -2.05 -29.09 -18.47
N ALA A 454 -3.01 -28.27 -18.90
CA ALA A 454 -3.12 -26.88 -18.50
C ALA A 454 -3.89 -26.76 -17.18
N ASP A 455 -3.57 -25.74 -16.40
CA ASP A 455 -4.38 -25.31 -15.26
C ASP A 455 -5.60 -24.57 -15.77
N ILE A 456 -6.79 -24.91 -15.27
CA ILE A 456 -8.07 -24.35 -15.72
C ILE A 456 -8.74 -23.64 -14.54
N SER A 457 -9.14 -22.39 -14.75
CA SER A 457 -9.91 -21.59 -13.80
C SER A 457 -11.09 -20.95 -14.52
N ALA A 458 -12.31 -21.39 -14.17
CA ALA A 458 -13.53 -21.07 -14.89
C ALA A 458 -13.41 -21.40 -16.39
N SER A 459 -13.34 -20.39 -17.27
CA SER A 459 -13.18 -20.56 -18.72
C SER A 459 -11.76 -20.27 -19.21
N GLN A 460 -10.83 -19.88 -18.34
CA GLN A 460 -9.45 -19.56 -18.71
C GLN A 460 -8.54 -20.76 -18.44
N PHE A 461 -7.52 -20.93 -19.26
CA PHE A 461 -6.47 -21.91 -19.01
C PHE A 461 -5.08 -21.32 -19.21
N SER A 462 -4.11 -21.90 -18.50
CA SER A 462 -2.70 -21.57 -18.65
C SER A 462 -1.80 -22.79 -18.47
N GLY A 463 -0.66 -22.80 -19.13
CA GLY A 463 0.40 -23.78 -18.84
C GLY A 463 1.73 -23.35 -19.42
N GLN A 464 2.80 -23.61 -18.68
CA GLN A 464 4.16 -23.21 -19.07
C GLN A 464 5.05 -24.43 -19.27
N ARG A 465 5.96 -24.34 -20.24
CA ARG A 465 7.06 -25.29 -20.40
C ARG A 465 8.37 -24.56 -20.66
N CYS A 466 9.43 -25.01 -19.98
CA CYS A 466 10.78 -24.48 -20.09
C CYS A 466 11.76 -25.48 -20.71
N ASN A 467 12.99 -25.03 -20.98
CA ASN A 467 14.08 -25.80 -21.60
C ASN A 467 13.74 -26.29 -23.01
N LEU A 468 12.97 -25.48 -23.74
CA LEU A 468 12.64 -25.74 -25.13
C LEU A 468 13.85 -25.33 -26.02
N PRO A 469 14.09 -26.05 -27.13
CA PRO A 469 15.23 -25.77 -28.01
C PRO A 469 15.11 -24.40 -28.68
N GLY A 470 16.23 -23.77 -28.99
CA GLY A 470 16.24 -22.54 -29.78
C GLY A 470 15.76 -22.74 -31.22
N GLY A 471 15.16 -21.69 -31.78
CA GLY A 471 14.54 -21.64 -33.09
C GLY A 471 13.02 -21.89 -33.04
N SER A 472 12.50 -22.35 -34.18
CA SER A 472 11.06 -22.54 -34.38
C SER A 472 10.52 -23.68 -33.54
N ASN A 473 9.52 -23.37 -32.72
CA ASN A 473 8.80 -24.31 -31.88
C ASN A 473 7.30 -24.21 -32.15
N SER A 474 6.57 -25.27 -31.81
CA SER A 474 5.12 -25.27 -31.86
C SER A 474 4.52 -25.99 -30.67
N VAL A 475 3.30 -25.59 -30.31
CA VAL A 475 2.47 -26.23 -29.30
C VAL A 475 1.09 -26.51 -29.89
N THR A 476 0.62 -27.73 -29.72
CA THR A 476 -0.77 -28.10 -30.03
C THR A 476 -1.58 -28.03 -28.75
N VAL A 477 -2.51 -27.07 -28.67
CA VAL A 477 -3.50 -26.96 -27.60
C VAL A 477 -4.68 -27.85 -27.98
N THR A 478 -5.06 -28.80 -27.13
CA THR A 478 -6.22 -29.67 -27.35
C THR A 478 -7.14 -29.63 -26.14
N ALA A 479 -8.39 -29.20 -26.35
CA ALA A 479 -9.46 -29.30 -25.35
C ALA A 479 -10.34 -30.52 -25.66
N THR A 480 -10.62 -31.33 -24.65
CA THR A 480 -11.39 -32.58 -24.78
C THR A 480 -12.50 -32.60 -23.73
N ASP A 481 -13.73 -32.97 -24.13
CA ASP A 481 -14.86 -33.17 -23.23
C ASP A 481 -14.89 -34.60 -22.64
N ALA A 482 -15.81 -34.87 -21.71
CA ALA A 482 -15.98 -36.18 -21.08
C ALA A 482 -16.52 -37.25 -22.06
N GLY A 483 -17.17 -36.82 -23.15
CA GLY A 483 -17.61 -37.67 -24.26
C GLY A 483 -16.48 -38.07 -25.23
N GLY A 484 -15.30 -37.44 -25.11
CA GLY A 484 -14.13 -37.66 -25.96
C GLY A 484 -14.13 -36.82 -27.25
N LEU A 485 -15.04 -35.86 -27.42
CA LEU A 485 -14.96 -34.88 -28.49
C LEU A 485 -13.89 -33.84 -28.15
N SER A 486 -13.12 -33.42 -29.16
CA SER A 486 -12.02 -32.50 -28.94
C SER A 486 -11.85 -31.48 -30.06
N THR A 487 -11.27 -30.34 -29.70
CA THR A 487 -10.81 -29.29 -30.62
C THR A 487 -9.33 -29.06 -30.36
N SER A 488 -8.56 -28.97 -31.44
CA SER A 488 -7.12 -28.70 -31.37
C SER A 488 -6.72 -27.50 -32.20
N GLN A 489 -5.78 -26.71 -31.70
CA GLN A 489 -5.17 -25.60 -32.42
C GLN A 489 -3.65 -25.61 -32.21
N VAL A 490 -2.91 -25.39 -33.30
CA VAL A 490 -1.45 -25.28 -33.27
C VAL A 490 -1.07 -23.80 -33.18
N LEU A 491 -0.14 -23.49 -32.29
CA LEU A 491 0.48 -22.18 -32.14
C LEU A 491 1.98 -22.34 -32.38
N ASP A 492 2.50 -21.59 -33.34
CA ASP A 492 3.93 -21.53 -33.65
C ASP A 492 4.56 -20.33 -32.94
N PHE A 493 5.77 -20.50 -32.43
CA PHE A 493 6.52 -19.46 -31.72
C PHE A 493 8.03 -19.72 -31.84
N GLU A 494 8.82 -18.65 -31.78
CA GLU A 494 10.28 -18.73 -31.84
C GLU A 494 10.87 -18.63 -30.44
N ILE A 495 11.89 -19.44 -30.18
CA ILE A 495 12.68 -19.37 -28.96
C ILE A 495 14.08 -18.91 -29.33
N ASP A 496 14.51 -17.77 -28.81
CA ASP A 496 15.93 -17.51 -28.76
C ASP A 496 16.53 -18.47 -27.72
N ALA A 497 17.58 -19.24 -28.04
CA ALA A 497 18.30 -20.02 -27.03
C ALA A 497 19.28 -19.14 -26.23
N GLY A 498 19.60 -17.96 -26.76
CA GLY A 498 20.69 -17.12 -26.29
C GLY A 498 22.04 -17.71 -26.67
N GLN A 499 23.09 -16.94 -26.43
CA GLN A 499 24.47 -17.37 -26.58
C GLN A 499 25.05 -17.61 -25.20
N SER A 500 25.54 -18.82 -24.91
CA SER A 500 26.21 -19.11 -23.64
C SER A 500 27.72 -19.06 -23.81
N ALA A 501 28.41 -18.26 -22.99
CA ALA A 501 29.86 -18.23 -22.92
C ALA A 501 30.33 -17.76 -21.54
N THR A 502 31.63 -17.86 -21.26
CA THR A 502 32.23 -17.15 -20.12
C THR A 502 32.18 -15.64 -20.37
N LEU A 503 32.36 -14.83 -19.32
CA LEU A 503 32.43 -13.37 -19.45
C LEU A 503 33.44 -12.93 -20.54
N ASP A 504 34.65 -13.49 -20.52
CA ASP A 504 35.68 -13.22 -21.55
C ASP A 504 35.24 -13.73 -22.94
N GLY A 505 34.50 -14.84 -23.00
CA GLY A 505 33.92 -15.36 -24.23
C GLY A 505 32.84 -14.45 -24.82
N HIS A 506 32.08 -13.75 -23.97
CA HIS A 506 31.10 -12.76 -24.40
C HIS A 506 31.75 -11.47 -24.89
N ILE A 507 32.82 -11.01 -24.21
CA ILE A 507 33.57 -9.81 -24.60
C ILE A 507 34.31 -10.05 -25.92
N SER A 508 35.01 -11.18 -26.06
CA SER A 508 35.72 -11.53 -27.29
C SER A 508 34.80 -11.70 -28.50
N ALA A 509 33.55 -12.06 -28.27
CA ALA A 509 32.53 -12.16 -29.31
C ALA A 509 31.72 -10.86 -29.52
N GLY A 510 32.10 -9.74 -28.89
CA GLY A 510 31.43 -8.45 -29.07
C GLY A 510 30.03 -8.33 -28.46
N ARG A 511 29.60 -9.31 -27.65
CA ARG A 511 28.29 -9.29 -26.98
C ARG A 511 28.30 -8.41 -25.72
N LEU A 512 29.44 -8.30 -25.05
CA LEU A 512 29.67 -7.40 -23.92
C LEU A 512 30.87 -6.50 -24.19
N ASP A 513 30.92 -5.36 -23.52
CA ASP A 513 32.08 -4.48 -23.47
C ASP A 513 32.55 -4.28 -22.01
N TYR A 514 33.59 -3.47 -21.83
CA TYR A 514 34.11 -3.17 -20.50
C TYR A 514 33.29 -2.11 -19.74
N THR A 515 32.23 -1.56 -20.35
CA THR A 515 31.44 -0.46 -19.78
C THR A 515 30.55 -0.94 -18.63
N ASN A 516 29.98 -2.16 -18.76
CA ASN A 516 29.13 -2.78 -17.73
C ASN A 516 29.74 -4.06 -17.10
N TYR A 517 31.04 -4.28 -17.32
CA TYR A 517 31.78 -5.46 -16.88
C TYR A 517 31.62 -5.78 -15.39
N ALA A 518 31.65 -4.76 -14.53
CA ALA A 518 31.60 -4.95 -13.09
C ALA A 518 30.30 -5.62 -12.63
N ASN A 519 29.16 -5.27 -13.23
CA ASN A 519 27.86 -5.84 -12.88
C ASN A 519 27.77 -7.31 -13.32
N CYS A 520 28.16 -7.59 -14.57
CA CYS A 520 28.23 -8.96 -15.10
C CYS A 520 29.19 -9.87 -14.31
N TYR A 521 30.35 -9.34 -13.88
CA TYR A 521 31.33 -10.09 -13.10
C TYR A 521 30.86 -10.33 -11.66
N LEU A 522 30.19 -9.36 -11.03
CA LEU A 522 29.64 -9.52 -9.67
C LEU A 522 28.59 -10.63 -9.61
N GLU A 523 27.83 -10.81 -10.69
CA GLU A 523 26.79 -11.83 -10.75
C GLU A 523 27.32 -13.21 -11.15
N TYR A 524 28.07 -13.32 -12.25
CA TYR A 524 28.45 -14.61 -12.83
C TYR A 524 29.91 -15.01 -12.59
N GLY A 525 30.77 -14.08 -12.15
CA GLY A 525 32.19 -14.31 -11.96
C GLY A 525 32.88 -14.83 -13.23
N THR A 526 33.47 -16.03 -13.17
CA THR A 526 34.09 -16.71 -14.31
C THR A 526 33.25 -17.83 -14.91
N ALA A 527 32.03 -18.04 -14.39
CA ALA A 527 31.12 -19.05 -14.91
C ALA A 527 30.64 -18.69 -16.32
N SER A 528 30.17 -19.68 -17.06
CA SER A 528 29.42 -19.42 -18.29
C SER A 528 27.99 -19.00 -17.95
N PHE A 529 27.49 -17.98 -18.63
CA PHE A 529 26.12 -17.49 -18.53
C PHE A 529 25.57 -17.23 -19.93
N THR A 530 24.29 -16.93 -20.04
CA THR A 530 23.61 -16.80 -21.33
C THR A 530 23.18 -15.37 -21.54
N LEU A 531 23.54 -14.81 -22.70
CA LEU A 531 23.01 -13.52 -23.15
C LEU A 531 22.07 -13.71 -24.33
N ARG A 532 21.05 -12.87 -24.39
CA ARG A 532 20.02 -12.83 -25.43
C ARG A 532 19.99 -11.46 -26.06
N GLU A 533 19.75 -11.42 -27.36
CA GLU A 533 19.65 -10.17 -28.08
C GLU A 533 18.23 -9.62 -27.91
N VAL A 534 18.10 -8.42 -27.33
CA VAL A 534 16.83 -7.74 -27.09
C VAL A 534 16.82 -6.43 -27.87
N THR A 535 15.69 -6.12 -28.49
CA THR A 535 15.51 -4.88 -29.25
C THR A 535 15.54 -3.66 -28.34
N SER A 536 16.26 -2.64 -28.77
CA SER A 536 16.45 -1.35 -28.10
C SER A 536 16.36 -0.23 -29.14
N GLY A 537 15.13 0.10 -29.55
CA GLY A 537 14.86 1.00 -30.68
C GLY A 537 15.03 0.29 -32.03
N GLU A 538 15.74 0.92 -32.97
CA GLU A 538 16.10 0.33 -34.28
C GLU A 538 17.37 -0.55 -34.21
N GLN A 539 17.95 -0.66 -33.00
CA GLN A 539 19.17 -1.43 -32.71
C GLN A 539 18.86 -2.50 -31.66
N CYS A 540 19.81 -3.38 -31.41
CA CYS A 540 19.70 -4.45 -30.43
C CYS A 540 20.79 -4.34 -29.37
N ARG A 541 20.57 -4.98 -28.22
CA ARG A 541 21.60 -5.13 -27.19
C ARG A 541 21.55 -6.53 -26.63
N TRP A 542 22.69 -7.06 -26.24
CA TRP A 542 22.76 -8.33 -25.52
C TRP A 542 22.47 -8.10 -24.04
N GLN A 543 21.62 -8.92 -23.45
CA GLN A 543 21.36 -8.90 -22.02
C GLN A 543 21.06 -10.29 -21.46
N ASP A 544 21.22 -10.46 -20.16
CA ASP A 544 20.72 -11.62 -19.44
C ASP A 544 19.22 -11.50 -19.12
N ASP A 545 18.67 -12.54 -18.50
CA ASP A 545 17.22 -12.73 -18.35
C ASP A 545 16.57 -11.66 -17.44
N ASP A 546 17.30 -11.08 -16.48
CA ASP A 546 16.81 -10.02 -15.58
C ASP A 546 17.36 -8.62 -15.90
N ALA A 547 18.17 -8.51 -16.96
CA ALA A 547 18.76 -7.27 -17.47
C ALA A 547 19.78 -6.59 -16.53
N SER A 548 20.37 -7.32 -15.59
CA SER A 548 21.46 -6.82 -14.74
C SER A 548 22.79 -6.72 -15.51
N CYS A 549 23.03 -7.62 -16.47
CA CYS A 549 24.21 -7.70 -17.32
C CYS A 549 23.87 -7.30 -18.76
N LEU A 550 24.25 -6.08 -19.12
CA LEU A 550 23.94 -5.45 -20.40
C LEU A 550 25.18 -5.22 -21.25
N GLY A 551 25.09 -5.57 -22.52
CA GLY A 551 26.05 -5.22 -23.56
C GLY A 551 25.75 -3.89 -24.25
N PRO A 552 26.64 -3.43 -25.14
CA PRO A 552 26.44 -2.20 -25.90
C PRO A 552 25.28 -2.35 -26.88
N VAL A 553 24.61 -1.22 -27.18
CA VAL A 553 23.63 -1.14 -28.25
C VAL A 553 24.37 -1.22 -29.60
N GLN A 554 23.95 -2.14 -30.45
CA GLN A 554 24.59 -2.50 -31.72
C GLN A 554 23.56 -2.89 -32.79
N ALA A 555 23.99 -3.04 -34.03
CA ALA A 555 23.13 -3.55 -35.10
C ALA A 555 22.66 -4.98 -34.75
N CYS A 556 21.37 -5.27 -34.97
CA CYS A 556 20.79 -6.57 -34.67
C CYS A 556 21.45 -7.66 -35.51
N SER A 557 21.76 -8.80 -34.90
CA SER A 557 22.57 -9.88 -35.49
C SER A 557 21.96 -10.55 -36.76
N GLY A 558 20.73 -10.17 -37.16
CA GLY A 558 20.04 -10.63 -38.36
C GLY A 558 19.79 -9.57 -39.46
N SER A 559 20.20 -8.31 -39.31
CA SER A 559 19.97 -7.29 -40.35
C SER A 559 21.06 -7.31 -41.42
N SER A 560 20.90 -8.13 -42.46
CA SER A 560 21.62 -7.95 -43.72
C SER A 560 21.04 -6.76 -44.49
N ALA A 561 21.32 -5.54 -44.04
CA ALA A 561 20.90 -4.33 -44.74
C ALA A 561 21.84 -4.05 -45.91
N THR A 562 21.35 -4.31 -47.12
CA THR A 562 21.87 -3.76 -48.37
C THR A 562 21.83 -2.23 -48.28
N PRO A 563 22.88 -1.47 -48.63
CA PRO A 563 22.80 -0.02 -48.59
C PRO A 563 21.77 0.45 -49.64
N PRO A 564 20.80 1.29 -49.29
CA PRO A 564 20.01 1.99 -50.30
C PRO A 564 20.91 3.04 -50.97
N ASP A 565 20.89 3.01 -52.29
CA ASP A 565 21.40 4.04 -53.17
C ASP A 565 20.54 5.31 -53.09
N GLU A 566 21.13 6.40 -53.60
CA GLU A 566 20.59 7.74 -53.87
C GLU A 566 20.71 8.86 -52.81
N GLY A 567 21.50 9.87 -53.17
CA GLY A 567 21.28 11.26 -52.76
C GLY A 567 22.54 12.12 -52.78
N GLY A 568 22.99 12.55 -53.96
CA GLY A 568 24.16 13.42 -54.11
C GLY A 568 24.06 14.73 -53.33
N GLY A 569 25.03 14.96 -52.46
CA GLY A 569 25.38 16.26 -51.90
C GLY A 569 26.80 16.61 -52.32
N ASP A 570 27.04 17.86 -52.71
CA ASP A 570 28.39 18.37 -52.99
C ASP A 570 29.32 18.04 -51.83
N CYS A 571 30.39 17.29 -52.10
CA CYS A 571 31.38 16.93 -51.10
C CYS A 571 31.91 18.19 -50.41
N GLN A 572 31.83 18.22 -49.09
CA GLN A 572 32.27 19.36 -48.28
C GLN A 572 33.60 19.05 -47.60
N THR A 573 34.54 19.99 -47.60
CA THR A 573 35.85 19.83 -46.94
C THR A 573 36.08 20.92 -45.88
N PHE A 574 36.54 20.52 -44.69
CA PHE A 574 36.91 21.43 -43.60
C PHE A 574 38.30 21.11 -43.04
N THR A 575 39.19 22.11 -43.00
CA THR A 575 40.52 22.04 -42.38
C THR A 575 40.56 22.90 -41.12
N THR A 576 40.61 22.27 -39.94
CA THR A 576 40.76 22.97 -38.66
C THR A 576 41.34 22.04 -37.59
N ASN A 577 41.52 22.52 -36.37
CA ASN A 577 42.04 21.70 -35.27
C ASN A 577 41.04 20.62 -34.81
N ASN A 578 41.55 19.51 -34.29
CA ASN A 578 40.74 18.32 -33.94
C ASN A 578 39.64 18.61 -32.91
N TYR A 579 39.89 19.52 -31.95
CA TYR A 579 38.86 19.95 -31.01
C TYR A 579 37.69 20.63 -31.71
N SER A 580 37.95 21.56 -32.63
CA SER A 580 36.92 22.24 -33.43
C SER A 580 36.20 21.28 -34.37
N GLN A 581 36.89 20.26 -34.90
CA GLN A 581 36.25 19.19 -35.67
C GLN A 581 35.27 18.39 -34.80
N LYS A 582 35.65 18.06 -33.56
CA LYS A 582 34.80 17.35 -32.61
C LYS A 582 33.58 18.17 -32.18
N VAL A 583 33.77 19.43 -31.83
CA VAL A 583 32.65 20.31 -31.42
C VAL A 583 31.63 20.47 -32.54
N ALA A 584 32.08 20.42 -33.79
CA ALA A 584 31.21 20.49 -34.95
C ALA A 584 30.65 19.13 -35.41
N GLY A 585 30.83 18.05 -34.62
CA GLY A 585 30.29 16.73 -34.91
C GLY A 585 31.01 15.94 -36.02
N ARG A 586 32.18 16.40 -36.48
CA ARG A 586 32.94 15.76 -37.57
C ARG A 586 33.98 14.75 -37.08
N ALA A 587 34.28 14.78 -35.78
CA ALA A 587 35.19 13.87 -35.13
C ALA A 587 34.66 13.52 -33.73
N TYR A 588 35.12 12.42 -33.16
CA TYR A 588 34.95 12.14 -31.74
C TYR A 588 36.33 11.92 -31.11
N SER A 589 36.39 11.89 -29.78
CA SER A 589 37.66 11.63 -29.09
C SER A 589 37.48 10.58 -28.01
N THR A 590 38.52 9.78 -27.82
CA THR A 590 38.60 8.77 -26.75
C THR A 590 39.92 8.95 -26.00
N GLY A 591 40.11 8.22 -24.89
CA GLY A 591 41.35 8.27 -24.11
C GLY A 591 41.43 9.42 -23.08
N ASN A 592 42.66 9.81 -22.73
CA ASN A 592 42.97 10.67 -21.59
C ASN A 592 42.54 12.14 -21.84
N PRO A 593 41.83 12.81 -20.90
CA PRO A 593 41.41 14.21 -21.06
C PRO A 593 42.53 15.22 -21.32
N LEU A 594 43.77 14.92 -20.89
CA LEU A 594 44.93 15.80 -21.03
C LEU A 594 45.68 15.62 -22.36
N ALA A 595 45.47 14.49 -23.06
CA ALA A 595 46.02 14.19 -24.37
C ALA A 595 45.09 13.23 -25.13
N PRO A 596 43.89 13.68 -25.54
CA PRO A 596 42.91 12.81 -26.17
C PRO A 596 43.31 12.45 -27.60
N ASP A 597 42.94 11.24 -28.01
CA ASP A 597 43.03 10.76 -29.38
C ASP A 597 41.72 11.07 -30.11
N TYR A 598 41.81 11.52 -31.35
CA TYR A 598 40.65 11.93 -32.15
C TYR A 598 40.48 11.03 -33.35
N PHE A 599 39.23 10.76 -33.72
CA PHE A 599 38.85 9.86 -34.81
C PHE A 599 37.74 10.50 -35.65
N ALA A 600 37.82 10.35 -36.98
CA ALA A 600 36.80 10.84 -37.89
C ALA A 600 35.52 9.99 -37.80
N THR A 601 34.34 10.61 -37.73
CA THR A 601 33.09 9.91 -37.37
C THR A 601 32.58 8.91 -38.41
N GLY A 602 33.02 9.00 -39.68
CA GLY A 602 32.59 8.10 -40.75
C GLY A 602 33.50 6.90 -40.99
N SER A 603 34.73 6.90 -40.46
CA SER A 603 35.72 5.85 -40.74
C SER A 603 36.54 5.38 -39.54
N ASP A 604 36.40 6.02 -38.39
CA ASP A 604 37.18 5.75 -37.18
C ASP A 604 38.71 5.85 -37.40
N GLN A 605 39.15 6.57 -38.44
CA GLN A 605 40.58 6.77 -38.68
C GLN A 605 41.18 7.77 -37.69
N PRO A 606 42.36 7.47 -37.11
CA PRO A 606 43.00 8.33 -36.13
C PRO A 606 43.53 9.62 -36.75
N MET A 607 43.25 10.75 -36.08
CA MET A 607 43.64 12.09 -36.50
C MET A 607 44.91 12.53 -35.77
N ALA A 608 45.90 13.01 -36.53
CA ALA A 608 47.21 13.36 -35.98
C ALA A 608 47.19 14.65 -35.14
N GLY A 609 48.08 14.75 -34.14
CA GLY A 609 48.37 15.98 -33.39
C GLY A 609 47.48 16.27 -32.18
N SER A 610 46.71 15.28 -31.68
CA SER A 610 45.82 15.41 -30.50
C SER A 610 44.93 16.65 -30.58
N THR A 611 44.63 17.35 -29.49
CA THR A 611 43.62 18.44 -29.43
C THR A 611 43.85 19.59 -30.42
N TRP A 612 45.11 19.99 -30.63
CA TRP A 612 45.47 21.15 -31.46
C TRP A 612 46.06 20.78 -32.83
N GLY A 613 46.14 19.49 -33.15
CA GLY A 613 46.50 19.01 -34.49
C GLY A 613 45.48 19.46 -35.52
N ILE A 614 45.94 19.94 -36.68
CA ILE A 614 45.08 20.42 -37.77
C ILE A 614 44.96 19.30 -38.80
N ASN A 615 43.73 18.84 -39.04
CA ASN A 615 43.43 17.81 -40.05
C ASN A 615 42.29 18.29 -40.97
N THR A 616 42.34 17.83 -42.21
CA THR A 616 41.30 18.06 -43.21
C THR A 616 40.36 16.87 -43.21
N LEU A 617 39.05 17.13 -43.07
CA LEU A 617 38.00 16.12 -43.19
C LEU A 617 37.06 16.47 -44.34
N HIS A 618 36.56 15.46 -45.03
CA HIS A 618 35.52 15.59 -46.04
C HIS A 618 34.32 14.68 -45.77
N SER A 619 33.18 15.01 -46.38
CA SER A 619 31.93 14.26 -46.29
C SER A 619 31.06 14.52 -47.51
N ASP A 620 30.48 13.46 -48.07
CA ASP A 620 29.55 13.51 -49.22
C ASP A 620 28.08 13.60 -48.77
N ASP A 621 27.78 13.18 -47.54
CA ASP A 621 26.43 13.12 -46.95
C ASP A 621 26.22 14.16 -45.82
N GLY A 622 27.27 14.88 -45.44
CA GLY A 622 27.30 15.82 -44.31
C GLY A 622 27.22 15.17 -42.93
N GLN A 623 27.14 13.85 -42.83
CA GLN A 623 26.97 13.08 -41.59
C GLN A 623 28.20 12.23 -41.27
N SER A 624 28.76 11.57 -42.29
CA SER A 624 29.90 10.67 -42.20
C SER A 624 31.16 11.38 -42.67
N TRP A 625 32.15 11.52 -41.78
CA TRP A 625 33.36 12.30 -42.06
C TRP A 625 34.60 11.43 -42.18
N TYR A 626 35.41 11.71 -43.19
CA TYR A 626 36.60 10.94 -43.59
C TYR A 626 37.85 11.84 -43.65
N LEU A 627 39.03 11.29 -43.35
CA LEU A 627 40.30 12.01 -43.43
C LEU A 627 40.69 12.30 -44.88
N GLY A 628 41.06 13.55 -45.17
CA GLY A 628 41.42 14.03 -46.51
C GLY A 628 40.47 15.10 -47.04
N SER A 629 40.77 15.62 -48.23
CA SER A 629 39.88 16.51 -48.98
C SER A 629 39.01 15.71 -49.94
N CYS A 630 37.90 16.28 -50.40
CA CYS A 630 37.13 15.74 -51.52
C CYS A 630 38.03 15.45 -52.73
N GLU A 631 37.86 14.29 -53.35
CA GLU A 631 38.46 14.01 -54.65
C GLU A 631 37.83 14.93 -55.72
N GLN A 632 38.65 15.49 -56.61
CA GLN A 632 38.17 16.37 -57.71
C GLN A 632 37.68 15.59 -58.92
#